data_AF-C4YW53-F1
#
_entry.id   AF-C4YW53-F1
#
_cell.length_a   1.000
_cell.length_b   1.000
_cell.length_c   1.000
_cell.angle_alpha   90.00
_cell.angle_beta   90.00
_cell.angle_gamma   90.00
#
_symmetry.space_group_name_H-M   'P 1'
#
loop_
_entity.id
_entity.type
_entity.pdbx_description
1 polymer ?
#
loop_
_entity_poly.entity_id
_entity_poly.type
_entity_poly.pdbx_seq_one_letter_code
_entity_poly.pdbx_strand_id
1 'polypeptide(L)' 'MIKCTRRIEFDAGHRIIGHQNKCQFLHGHRYVLEITIATNETDKLGMIIDFGLIKDLAKK' A
#
# COMPACT_ATOMS: atom_id res chain seq x y z
N MET A 1 6.70 -20.94 3.29
CA MET A 1 5.81 -19.78 3.10
C MET A 1 6.46 -18.82 2.12
N ILE A 2 5.84 -18.65 0.95
CA ILE A 2 6.29 -17.80 -0.15
C ILE A 2 5.59 -16.45 0.00
N LYS A 3 6.28 -15.35 -0.28
CA LYS A 3 5.74 -13.99 -0.14
C LYS A 3 6.02 -13.14 -1.37
N CYS A 4 5.10 -12.26 -1.71
CA CYS A 4 5.32 -11.15 -2.64
C CYS A 4 4.81 -9.84 -2.03
N THR A 5 5.51 -8.75 -2.32
CA THR A 5 5.14 -7.41 -1.85
C THR A 5 4.97 -6.49 -3.04
N ARG A 6 3.81 -5.84 -3.13
CA ARG A 6 3.55 -4.77 -4.09
C ARG A 6 3.63 -3.42 -3.38
N ARG A 7 4.52 -2.56 -3.87
CA ARG A 7 4.67 -1.18 -3.41
C ARG A 7 3.91 -0.22 -4.32
N ILE A 8 3.08 0.65 -3.75
CA ILE A 8 2.29 1.68 -4.45
C ILE A 8 2.67 3.03 -3.84
N GLU A 9 2.95 4.03 -4.69
CA GLU A 9 3.19 5.40 -4.24
C GLU A 9 2.01 6.29 -4.62
N PHE A 10 1.64 7.22 -3.75
CA PHE A 10 0.61 8.22 -4.04
C PHE A 10 0.88 9.51 -3.27
N ASP A 11 0.54 10.64 -3.89
CA ASP A 11 0.67 11.96 -3.27
C ASP A 11 -0.64 12.35 -2.60
N ALA A 12 -0.59 12.75 -1.33
CA ALA A 12 -1.76 13.21 -0.60
C ALA A 12 -1.43 14.34 0.38
N GLY A 13 -2.39 15.25 0.53
CA GLY A 13 -2.35 16.34 1.52
C GLY A 13 -3.14 15.98 2.78
N HIS A 14 -2.64 16.37 3.95
CA HIS A 14 -3.32 16.17 5.22
C HIS A 14 -2.90 17.19 6.29
N ARG A 15 -3.55 17.14 7.45
CA ARG A 15 -3.14 17.83 8.67
C ARG A 15 -3.49 17.00 9.90
N ILE A 16 -2.73 17.14 10.97
CA ILE A 16 -2.96 16.44 12.23
C ILE A 16 -3.55 17.43 13.25
N ILE A 17 -4.87 17.35 13.46
CA ILE A 17 -5.58 18.24 14.37
C ILE A 17 -5.06 18.03 15.80
N GLY A 18 -4.66 19.11 16.47
CA GLY A 18 -4.13 19.09 17.85
C GLY A 18 -2.62 18.76 17.96
N HIS A 19 -1.91 18.62 16.85
CA HIS A 19 -0.46 18.39 16.87
C HIS A 19 0.30 19.66 17.30
N GLN A 20 1.38 19.51 18.09
CA GLN A 20 2.08 20.65 18.70
C GLN A 20 2.99 21.43 17.74
N ASN A 21 3.40 20.80 16.63
CA ASN A 21 4.35 21.36 15.67
C ASN A 21 3.73 21.56 14.27
N LYS A 22 4.59 21.76 13.25
CA LYS A 22 4.23 22.09 11.86
C LYS A 22 3.17 21.17 11.22
N CYS A 23 3.08 19.90 11.63
CA CYS A 23 2.09 18.97 11.09
C CYS A 23 0.62 19.34 11.39
N GLN A 24 0.36 20.32 12.28
CA GLN A 24 -0.99 20.85 12.53
C GLN A 24 -1.55 21.63 11.34
N PHE A 25 -0.67 22.17 10.50
CA PHE A 25 -1.04 22.89 9.28
C PHE A 25 -1.18 21.93 8.10
N LEU A 26 -1.94 22.34 7.09
CA LEU A 26 -2.09 21.59 5.85
C LEU A 26 -0.71 21.43 5.17
N HIS A 27 -0.32 20.21 4.90
CA HIS A 27 0.92 19.85 4.21
C HIS A 27 0.69 18.54 3.43
N GLY A 28 1.69 18.04 2.72
CA GLY A 28 1.54 16.80 1.94
C GLY A 28 2.78 15.92 1.97
N HIS A 29 2.59 14.70 1.52
CA HIS A 29 3.63 13.67 1.41
C HIS A 29 3.43 12.85 0.15
N ARG A 30 4.51 12.22 -0.31
CA ARG A 30 4.45 11.05 -1.17
C ARG A 30 4.39 9.80 -0.29
N TYR A 31 3.19 9.30 -0.08
CA TYR A 31 2.95 8.10 0.71
C TYR A 31 3.37 6.84 -0.05
N VAL A 32 3.70 5.81 0.72
CA VAL A 32 4.05 4.49 0.22
C VAL A 32 3.14 3.48 0.91
N LEU A 33 2.36 2.74 0.12
CA LEU A 33 1.57 1.60 0.58
C LEU A 33 2.26 0.31 0.12
N GLU A 34 2.63 -0.54 1.07
CA GLU A 34 3.20 -1.86 0.80
C GLU A 34 2.18 -2.95 1.13
N ILE A 35 1.76 -3.70 0.12
CA ILE A 35 0.81 -4.80 0.24
C ILE A 35 1.59 -6.09 0.12
N THR A 36 1.68 -6.86 1.21
CA THR A 36 2.38 -8.15 1.23
C THR A 36 1.38 -9.29 1.28
N ILE A 37 1.51 -10.24 0.35
CA ILE A 37 0.70 -11.46 0.30
C ILE A 37 1.63 -12.64 0.61
N ALA A 38 1.16 -13.55 1.46
CA ALA A 38 1.88 -14.74 1.87
C ALA A 38 1.01 -15.99 1.67
N THR A 39 1.62 -17.05 1.13
CA THR A 39 0.96 -18.34 0.90
C THR A 39 1.92 -19.50 1.16
N ASN A 40 1.40 -20.70 1.41
CA ASN A 40 2.21 -21.92 1.47
C ASN A 40 2.34 -22.60 0.11
N GLU A 41 1.43 -22.33 -0.82
CA GLU A 41 1.36 -22.92 -2.15
C GLU A 41 1.06 -21.84 -3.20
N THR A 42 1.63 -22.02 -4.39
CA THR A 42 1.34 -21.19 -5.56
C THR A 42 0.24 -21.83 -6.41
N ASP A 43 -0.37 -21.03 -7.28
CA ASP A 43 -1.28 -21.56 -8.30
C ASP A 43 -0.54 -22.44 -9.34
N LYS A 44 -1.28 -22.95 -10.33
CA LYS A 44 -0.75 -23.83 -11.39
C LYS A 44 0.31 -23.16 -12.28
N LEU A 45 0.41 -21.82 -12.25
CA LEU A 45 1.37 -21.03 -13.00
C LEU A 45 2.55 -20.58 -12.13
N GLY A 46 2.59 -20.98 -10.85
CA GLY A 46 3.65 -20.60 -9.92
C GLY A 46 3.47 -19.22 -9.31
N MET A 47 2.30 -18.59 -9.45
CA MET A 47 2.03 -17.27 -8.90
C MET A 47 1.45 -17.36 -7.48
N ILE A 48 1.79 -16.36 -6.65
CA ILE A 48 1.13 -16.15 -5.35
C ILE A 48 -0.24 -15.51 -5.55
N ILE A 49 -0.31 -14.51 -6.45
CA ILE A 49 -1.51 -13.76 -6.80
C ILE A 49 -1.26 -12.96 -8.09
N ASP A 50 -2.31 -12.72 -8.88
CA ASP A 50 -2.27 -11.81 -10.03
C ASP A 50 -2.22 -10.34 -9.56
N PHE A 51 -1.26 -9.54 -10.06
CA PHE A 51 -1.14 -8.13 -9.68
C PHE A 51 -2.31 -7.25 -10.12
N GLY A 52 -3.08 -7.64 -11.14
CA GLY A 52 -4.32 -7.00 -11.54
C GLY A 52 -5.36 -7.02 -10.41
N LEU A 53 -5.49 -8.13 -9.69
CA LEU A 53 -6.39 -8.25 -8.54
C LEU A 53 -5.96 -7.32 -7.39
N ILE A 54 -4.65 -7.18 -7.15
CA ILE A 54 -4.13 -6.25 -6.13
C ILE A 54 -4.50 -4.81 -6.49
N LYS A 55 -4.44 -4.43 -7.78
CA LYS A 55 -4.82 -3.10 -8.24
C LYS A 55 -6.31 -2.82 -7.99
N ASP A 56 -7.17 -3.81 -8.20
CA ASP A 56 -8.61 -3.64 -7.98
C ASP A 56 -8.98 -3.59 -6.50
N LEU A 57 -8.26 -4.33 -5.65
CA LEU A 57 -8.36 -4.21 -4.20
C LEU A 57 -7.91 -2.82 -3.70
N ALA A 58 -6.83 -2.28 -4.26
CA ALA A 58 -6.26 -1.00 -3.86
C ALA A 58 -7.01 0.24 -4.39
N LYS A 59 -8.03 0.07 -5.24
CA LYS A 59 -8.83 1.16 -5.84
C LYS A 59 -10.11 1.50 -5.08
N LYS A 60 -10.52 0.69 -4.10
CA LYS A 60 -11.67 0.97 -3.24
C LYS A 60 -11.28 1.91 -2.12
#